data_AF-A0A950C5E9-F1
#
_entry.id   AF-A0A950C5E9-F1
#
_cell.length_a   1.000
_cell.length_b   1.000
_cell.length_c   1.000
_cell.angle_alpha   90.00
_cell.angle_beta   90.00
_cell.angle_gamma   90.00
#
_symmetry.space_group_name_H-M   'P 1'
#
loop_
_entity.id
_entity.type
_entity.pdbx_description
1 polymer ?
#
loop_
_entity_poly.entity_id
_entity_poly.type
_entity_poly.pdbx_seq_one_letter_code
_entity_poly.pdbx_strand_id
1 'polypeptide(L)'
;MHAAGLPHRALLSAAALAAAAVAAAISLPAHAEEKPLWEFGLGVGVLAFNDYRGAATTRAYPVPLPYLVYRGKFFKSDRNGIRRILVGRYRIELNLSVNGTTPVRNDSARSGMPDLRPTLEVGPQLEAHLWRNTDERVKLDLRVPLR
;
A
#
# COMPACT_ATOMS: atom_id res chain seq x y z
N MET A 1 -41.28 -55.15 -1.04
CA MET A 1 -40.20 -54.29 -1.57
C MET A 1 -39.34 -53.87 -0.38
N HIS A 2 -38.21 -54.57 -0.18
CA HIS A 2 -37.31 -54.41 0.97
C HIS A 2 -36.34 -53.26 0.68
N ALA A 3 -36.43 -52.16 1.45
CA ALA A 3 -35.39 -51.14 1.47
C ALA A 3 -34.35 -51.52 2.54
N ALA A 4 -33.17 -51.95 2.11
CA ALA A 4 -32.05 -52.27 2.98
C ALA A 4 -31.48 -50.97 3.57
N GLY A 5 -31.70 -50.75 4.87
CA GLY A 5 -31.08 -49.65 5.61
C GLY A 5 -29.58 -49.85 5.71
N LEU A 6 -28.80 -48.88 5.22
CA LEU A 6 -27.34 -48.91 5.30
C LEU A 6 -26.89 -49.00 6.79
N PRO A 7 -25.95 -49.90 7.14
CA PRO A 7 -25.53 -50.08 8.52
C PRO A 7 -24.85 -48.79 9.01
N HIS A 8 -25.18 -48.33 10.21
CA HIS A 8 -24.64 -47.09 10.81
C HIS A 8 -23.10 -47.06 10.83
N ARG A 9 -22.46 -48.23 10.84
CA ARG A 9 -21.00 -48.40 10.74
C ARG A 9 -20.45 -47.95 9.38
N ALA A 10 -21.17 -48.14 8.28
CA ALA A 10 -20.78 -47.67 6.95
C ALA A 10 -20.84 -46.14 6.83
N LEU A 11 -21.83 -45.51 7.47
CA LEU A 11 -21.97 -44.06 7.53
C LEU A 11 -20.85 -43.41 8.37
N LEU A 12 -20.48 -44.02 9.50
CA LEU A 12 -19.38 -43.55 10.34
C LEU A 12 -18.01 -43.69 9.64
N SER A 13 -17.78 -44.80 8.92
CA SER A 13 -16.56 -45.00 8.15
C SER A 13 -16.44 -44.04 6.97
N ALA A 14 -17.54 -43.75 6.27
CA ALA A 14 -17.56 -42.79 5.18
C ALA A 14 -17.28 -41.35 5.68
N ALA A 15 -17.84 -40.98 6.83
CA ALA A 15 -17.56 -39.69 7.47
C ALA A 15 -16.10 -39.55 7.91
N ALA A 16 -15.49 -40.62 8.45
CA ALA A 16 -14.08 -40.62 8.83
C ALA A 16 -13.13 -40.50 7.62
N LEU A 17 -13.45 -41.14 6.49
CA LEU A 17 -12.69 -41.01 5.24
C LEU A 17 -12.82 -39.60 4.64
N ALA A 18 -14.00 -39.00 4.68
CA ALA A 18 -14.21 -37.62 4.23
C ALA A 18 -13.42 -36.61 5.09
N ALA A 19 -13.42 -36.79 6.42
CA ALA A 19 -12.65 -35.94 7.33
C ALA A 19 -11.13 -36.08 7.10
N ALA A 20 -10.64 -37.30 6.85
CA ALA A 20 -9.24 -37.55 6.54
C ALA A 20 -8.82 -36.92 5.19
N ALA A 21 -9.69 -36.96 4.18
CA ALA A 21 -9.43 -36.32 2.89
C ALA A 21 -9.38 -34.78 3.00
N VAL A 22 -10.24 -34.18 3.82
CA VAL A 22 -10.20 -32.73 4.11
C VAL A 22 -8.92 -32.36 4.87
N ALA A 23 -8.50 -33.15 5.86
CA ALA A 23 -7.26 -32.91 6.60
C ALA A 23 -6.00 -33.02 5.70
N ALA A 24 -6.00 -33.96 4.76
CA ALA A 24 -4.93 -34.11 3.78
C ALA A 24 -4.89 -32.94 2.77
N ALA A 25 -6.04 -32.41 2.36
CA ALA A 25 -6.12 -31.25 1.47
C ALA A 25 -5.64 -29.94 2.13
N ILE A 26 -5.71 -29.84 3.46
CA ILE A 26 -5.20 -28.68 4.22
C ILE A 26 -3.68 -28.78 4.46
N SER A 27 -3.12 -29.99 4.38
CA SER A 27 -1.69 -30.26 4.62
C SER A 27 -0.82 -30.11 3.36
N LEU A 28 -1.11 -29.11 2.53
CA LEU A 28 -0.21 -28.78 1.42
C LEU A 28 1.15 -28.32 2.00
N PRO A 29 2.29 -28.76 1.44
CA PRO A 29 3.58 -28.28 1.88
C PRO A 29 3.63 -26.77 1.68
N ALA A 30 3.91 -26.04 2.76
CA ALA A 30 4.22 -24.62 2.68
C ALA A 30 5.57 -24.47 2.00
N HIS A 31 5.57 -24.35 0.68
CA HIS A 31 6.76 -23.93 -0.04
C HIS A 31 7.06 -22.48 0.38
N ALA A 32 8.21 -22.29 1.02
CA ALA A 32 8.76 -20.95 1.24
C ALA A 32 9.15 -20.40 -0.13
N GLU A 33 8.21 -19.75 -0.79
CA GLU A 33 8.45 -19.12 -2.09
C GLU A 33 9.42 -17.95 -1.90
N GLU A 34 10.55 -18.01 -2.61
CA GLU A 34 11.51 -16.91 -2.64
C GLU A 34 10.87 -15.72 -3.38
N LYS A 35 10.50 -14.69 -2.62
CA LYS A 35 9.94 -13.46 -3.19
C LYS A 35 10.99 -12.68 -3.98
N PRO A 36 10.61 -12.03 -5.08
CA PRO A 36 11.55 -11.25 -5.88
C PRO A 36 12.11 -10.07 -5.09
N LEU A 37 13.37 -9.73 -5.37
CA LEU A 37 14.09 -8.61 -4.76
C LEU A 37 13.37 -7.28 -4.97
N TRP A 38 12.81 -7.09 -6.17
CA TRP A 38 12.04 -5.93 -6.56
C TRP A 38 10.63 -6.38 -6.95
N GLU A 39 9.63 -5.66 -6.48
CA GLU A 39 8.24 -5.82 -6.89
C GLU A 39 7.66 -4.44 -7.14
N PHE A 40 7.18 -4.25 -8.35
CA PHE A 40 6.50 -3.05 -8.79
C PHE A 40 5.03 -3.42 -9.00
N GLY A 41 4.14 -2.58 -8.52
CA GLY A 41 2.75 -2.69 -8.88
C GLY A 41 2.10 -1.33 -9.04
N LEU A 42 0.98 -1.36 -9.74
CA LEU A 42 0.19 -0.18 -10.06
C LEU A 42 -1.25 -0.48 -9.71
N GLY A 43 -1.74 0.20 -8.67
CA GLY A 43 -3.17 0.26 -8.37
C GLY A 43 -3.83 1.42 -9.08
N VAL A 44 -5.16 1.39 -9.14
CA VAL A 44 -5.98 2.53 -9.53
C VAL A 44 -6.98 2.78 -8.41
N GLY A 45 -6.99 4.01 -7.89
CA GLY A 45 -8.01 4.51 -6.98
C GLY A 45 -8.91 5.52 -7.67
N VAL A 46 -9.95 5.97 -6.97
CA VAL A 46 -10.80 7.08 -7.42
C VAL A 46 -10.86 8.12 -6.30
N LEU A 47 -10.56 9.38 -6.62
CA LEU A 47 -10.73 10.50 -5.71
C LEU A 47 -11.90 11.36 -6.19
N ALA A 48 -12.84 11.66 -5.29
CA ALA A 48 -13.95 12.56 -5.56
C ALA A 48 -13.89 13.75 -4.60
N PHE A 49 -13.89 14.96 -5.15
CA PHE A 49 -13.89 16.20 -4.39
C PHE A 49 -14.58 17.30 -5.20
N ASN A 50 -14.94 18.39 -4.52
CA ASN A 50 -15.51 19.56 -5.15
C ASN A 50 -14.42 20.36 -5.88
N ASP A 51 -14.76 20.97 -7.01
CA ASP A 51 -13.81 21.74 -7.84
C ASP A 51 -13.11 22.86 -7.03
N TYR A 52 -13.76 23.36 -5.98
CA TYR A 52 -13.23 24.25 -4.94
C TYR A 52 -14.12 24.19 -3.68
N ARG A 53 -13.67 24.77 -2.57
CA ARG A 53 -14.46 24.81 -1.32
C ARG A 53 -15.77 25.56 -1.56
N GLY A 54 -16.90 24.88 -1.38
CA GLY A 54 -18.24 25.42 -1.58
C GLY A 54 -18.81 25.27 -3.00
N ALA A 55 -18.08 24.66 -3.94
CA ALA A 55 -18.64 24.38 -5.27
C ALA A 55 -19.82 23.40 -5.19
N ALA A 56 -20.85 23.63 -6.00
CA ALA A 56 -21.99 22.72 -6.15
C ALA A 56 -21.64 21.49 -7.03
N THR A 57 -20.49 21.52 -7.71
CA THR A 57 -20.04 20.47 -8.61
C THR A 57 -18.93 19.64 -7.97
N THR A 58 -19.15 18.32 -7.94
CA THR A 58 -18.18 17.31 -7.51
C THR A 58 -17.71 16.52 -8.73
N ARG A 59 -16.41 16.22 -8.81
CA ARG A 59 -15.84 15.39 -9.87
C ARG A 59 -15.04 14.24 -9.27
N ALA A 60 -15.14 13.08 -9.91
CA ALA A 60 -14.38 11.89 -9.58
C ALA A 60 -13.27 11.69 -10.61
N TYR A 61 -12.05 11.45 -10.13
CA TYR A 61 -10.87 11.25 -10.95
C TYR A 61 -10.23 9.91 -10.61
N PRO A 62 -9.97 9.04 -11.60
CA PRO A 62 -9.11 7.89 -11.37
C PRO A 62 -7.69 8.37 -11.09
N VAL A 63 -7.06 7.82 -10.06
CA VAL A 63 -5.68 8.14 -9.66
C VAL A 63 -4.82 6.88 -9.69
N PRO A 64 -3.67 6.89 -10.37
CA PRO A 64 -2.72 5.79 -10.28
C PRO A 64 -2.09 5.76 -8.89
N LEU A 65 -2.01 4.58 -8.30
CA LEU A 65 -1.38 4.32 -7.02
C LEU A 65 -0.20 3.35 -7.23
N PRO A 66 0.97 3.87 -7.63
CA PRO A 66 2.16 3.04 -7.76
C PRO A 66 2.62 2.57 -6.39
N TYR A 67 3.08 1.33 -6.29
CA TYR A 67 3.82 0.84 -5.13
C TYR A 67 5.08 0.10 -5.58
N LEU A 68 6.12 0.23 -4.75
CA LEU A 68 7.42 -0.37 -4.97
C LEU A 68 7.86 -1.07 -3.68
N VAL A 69 8.13 -2.37 -3.77
CA VAL A 69 8.71 -3.15 -2.69
C VAL A 69 10.11 -3.57 -3.08
N TYR A 70 11.07 -3.25 -2.21
CA TYR A 70 12.42 -3.79 -2.27
C TYR A 70 12.68 -4.69 -1.08
N ARG A 71 13.20 -5.89 -1.32
CA ARG A 71 13.42 -6.96 -0.33
C ARG A 71 14.91 -7.25 -0.07
N GLY A 72 15.80 -6.33 -0.43
CA GLY A 72 17.23 -6.52 -0.22
C GLY A 72 17.67 -6.25 1.21
N LYS A 73 18.96 -6.51 1.49
CA LYS A 73 19.53 -6.44 2.85
C LYS A 73 19.72 -5.01 3.36
N PHE A 74 19.66 -4.00 2.50
CA PHE A 74 19.99 -2.59 2.81
C PHE A 74 18.76 -1.67 2.98
N PHE A 75 17.58 -2.08 2.52
CA PHE A 75 16.35 -1.29 2.53
C PHE A 75 15.25 -2.13 3.19
N LYS A 76 14.69 -1.68 4.31
CA LYS A 76 13.45 -2.26 4.87
C LYS A 76 12.33 -1.29 4.59
N SER A 77 11.51 -1.54 3.57
CA SER A 77 10.26 -0.78 3.36
C SER A 77 9.20 -1.29 4.34
N ASP A 78 8.64 -0.42 5.19
CA ASP A 78 7.54 -0.75 6.12
C ASP A 78 6.25 -0.02 5.69
N ARG A 79 5.11 -0.41 6.24
CA ARG A 79 3.76 0.06 5.87
C ARG A 79 3.51 1.56 6.06
N ASN A 80 4.41 2.30 6.73
CA ASN A 80 4.25 3.72 7.04
C ASN A 80 5.07 4.68 6.13
N GLY A 81 5.71 4.19 5.07
CA GLY A 81 6.48 5.00 4.11
C GLY A 81 7.85 4.40 3.77
N ILE A 82 8.56 5.02 2.82
CA ILE A 82 9.90 4.58 2.38
C ILE A 82 10.95 4.96 3.45
N ARG A 83 10.92 4.30 4.60
CA ARG A 83 11.87 4.54 5.68
C ARG A 83 12.84 3.38 5.78
N ARG A 84 14.12 3.61 5.40
CA ARG A 84 15.35 3.20 6.15
C ARG A 84 16.51 2.84 5.22
N ILE A 85 17.51 3.72 5.16
CA ILE A 85 18.90 3.35 4.91
C ILE A 85 19.61 3.43 6.28
N LEU A 86 20.01 2.28 6.83
CA LEU A 86 21.00 2.24 7.90
C LEU A 86 22.38 2.19 7.25
N VAL A 87 23.02 3.34 7.04
CA VAL A 87 24.46 3.35 6.76
C VAL A 87 25.19 3.44 8.10
N GLY A 88 25.51 2.29 8.69
CA GLY A 88 26.31 2.23 9.91
C GLY A 88 25.62 2.88 11.13
N ARG A 89 26.30 3.84 11.80
CA ARG A 89 25.80 4.51 13.01
C ARG A 89 24.74 5.59 12.73
N TYR A 90 24.63 6.03 11.47
CA TYR A 90 23.71 7.09 11.05
C TYR A 90 22.47 6.50 10.38
N ARG A 91 21.29 7.02 10.75
CA ARG A 91 20.01 6.63 10.15
C ARG A 91 19.65 7.67 9.10
N ILE A 92 19.53 7.26 7.85
CA ILE A 92 19.11 8.10 6.73
C ILE A 92 17.73 7.65 6.26
N GLU A 93 16.84 8.61 6.04
CA GLU A 93 15.45 8.42 5.63
C GLU A 93 15.17 9.25 4.37
N LEU A 94 14.45 8.67 3.42
CA LEU A 94 14.01 9.34 2.20
C LEU A 94 12.49 9.45 2.23
N ASN A 95 12.00 10.67 2.43
CA ASN A 95 10.59 10.97 2.38
C ASN A 95 10.21 11.41 0.97
N LEU A 96 9.14 10.84 0.41
CA LEU A 96 8.60 11.24 -0.89
C LEU A 96 7.19 11.80 -0.69
N SER A 97 7.00 13.06 -1.05
CA SER A 97 5.69 13.72 -1.05
C SER A 97 5.24 14.00 -2.48
N VAL A 98 3.93 13.88 -2.73
CA VAL A 98 3.31 14.22 -4.02
C VAL A 98 2.10 15.08 -3.75
N ASN A 99 1.98 16.19 -4.45
CA ASN A 99 0.82 17.07 -4.44
C ASN A 99 0.33 17.29 -5.87
N GLY A 100 -0.97 17.51 -6.02
CA GLY A 100 -1.53 17.84 -7.32
C GLY A 100 -2.77 18.69 -7.18
N THR A 101 -3.05 19.49 -8.21
CA THR A 101 -4.30 20.22 -8.33
C THR A 101 -5.15 19.65 -9.44
N THR A 102 -6.43 19.90 -9.30
CA THR A 102 -7.47 19.20 -10.03
C THR A 102 -7.87 20.08 -11.20
N PRO A 103 -8.06 19.52 -12.40
CA PRO A 103 -8.41 20.33 -13.55
C PRO A 103 -9.82 20.91 -13.33
N VAL A 104 -9.92 22.24 -13.29
CA VAL A 104 -11.20 22.94 -13.15
C VAL A 104 -11.65 23.39 -14.52
N ARG A 105 -12.82 22.90 -14.95
CA ARG A 105 -13.44 23.33 -16.20
C ARG A 105 -14.39 24.50 -15.95
N ASN A 106 -14.68 25.26 -17.01
CA ASN A 106 -15.71 26.28 -16.98
C ASN A 106 -17.09 25.71 -16.54
N ASP A 107 -17.75 26.41 -15.63
CA ASP A 107 -19.08 26.12 -15.07
C ASP A 107 -19.93 27.41 -15.03
N SER A 108 -21.17 27.34 -14.52
CA SER A 108 -22.03 28.53 -14.42
C SER A 108 -21.43 29.64 -13.54
N ALA A 109 -20.57 29.29 -12.57
CA ALA A 109 -19.89 30.23 -11.70
C ALA A 109 -18.62 30.83 -12.35
N ARG A 110 -18.10 30.22 -13.42
CA ARG A 110 -16.87 30.61 -14.14
C ARG A 110 -17.11 30.95 -15.61
N SER A 111 -18.34 31.31 -15.98
CA SER A 111 -18.69 31.57 -17.38
C SER A 111 -17.76 32.59 -18.05
N GLY A 112 -17.18 32.21 -19.19
CA GLY A 112 -16.23 33.03 -19.95
C GLY A 112 -14.77 32.93 -19.50
N MET A 113 -14.48 32.20 -18.42
CA MET A 113 -13.10 31.99 -17.96
C MET A 113 -12.46 30.77 -18.62
N PRO A 114 -11.14 30.81 -18.90
CA PRO A 114 -10.39 29.64 -19.33
C PRO A 114 -10.35 28.51 -18.29
N ASP A 115 -10.23 27.28 -18.80
CA ASP A 115 -10.02 26.09 -17.98
C ASP A 115 -8.67 26.15 -17.25
N LEU A 116 -8.65 25.68 -16.00
CA LEU A 116 -7.42 25.59 -15.21
C LEU A 116 -6.72 24.27 -15.50
N ARG A 117 -5.45 24.38 -15.89
CA ARG A 117 -4.58 23.21 -16.05
C ARG A 117 -4.28 22.59 -14.68
N PRO A 118 -4.27 21.26 -14.58
CA PRO A 118 -3.84 20.59 -13.36
C PRO A 118 -2.32 20.80 -13.17
N THR A 119 -1.88 20.84 -11.92
CA THR A 119 -0.47 20.85 -11.55
C THR A 119 -0.11 19.58 -10.80
N LEU A 120 1.15 19.16 -10.89
CA LEU A 120 1.71 18.04 -10.16
C LEU A 120 3.06 18.47 -9.59
N GLU A 121 3.27 18.22 -8.31
CA GLU A 121 4.47 18.54 -7.57
C GLU A 121 4.95 17.29 -6.84
N VAL A 122 6.26 17.03 -6.89
CA VAL A 122 6.90 15.91 -6.19
C VAL A 122 8.02 16.50 -5.33
N GLY A 123 7.96 16.27 -4.02
CA GLY A 123 8.92 16.76 -3.04
C GLY A 123 9.64 15.62 -2.35
N PRO A 124 10.75 15.11 -2.92
CA PRO A 124 11.64 14.22 -2.20
C PRO A 124 12.45 14.99 -1.15
N GLN A 125 12.62 14.40 0.03
CA GLN A 125 13.39 14.98 1.12
C GLN A 125 14.25 13.92 1.77
N LEU A 126 15.54 14.21 1.90
CA LEU A 126 16.46 13.39 2.67
C LEU A 126 16.48 13.87 4.12
N GLU A 127 16.35 12.96 5.07
CA GLU A 127 16.50 13.22 6.51
C GLU A 127 17.63 12.34 7.06
N ALA A 128 18.63 12.96 7.68
CA ALA A 128 19.76 12.28 8.30
C ALA A 128 19.76 12.54 9.81
N HIS A 129 19.64 11.47 10.59
CA HIS A 129 19.73 11.52 12.05
C HIS A 129 21.20 11.44 12.46
N LEU A 130 21.79 12.60 12.79
CA LEU A 130 23.22 12.75 13.04
C LEU A 130 23.60 12.33 14.46
N TRP A 131 22.77 12.68 15.44
CA TRP A 131 23.03 12.37 16.85
C TRP A 131 21.75 12.28 17.67
N ARG A 132 21.78 11.46 18.72
CA ARG A 132 20.70 11.33 19.71
C ARG A 132 21.28 10.97 21.07
N ASN A 133 20.79 11.62 22.12
CA ASN A 133 21.15 11.28 23.51
C ASN A 133 20.49 9.95 23.95
N THR A 134 21.08 9.24 24.91
CA THR A 134 20.55 7.98 25.48
C THR A 134 19.14 8.13 26.04
N ASP A 135 18.86 9.27 26.69
CA ASP A 135 17.54 9.56 27.26
C ASP A 135 16.53 10.09 26.22
N GLU A 136 16.90 10.11 24.94
CA GLU A 136 16.12 10.64 23.80
C GLU A 136 15.67 12.12 23.89
N ARG A 137 16.07 12.84 24.94
CA ARG A 137 15.67 14.25 25.16
C ARG A 137 16.23 15.23 24.14
N VAL A 138 17.36 14.89 23.52
CA VAL A 138 18.03 15.75 22.54
C VAL A 138 18.43 14.91 21.34
N LYS A 139 18.13 15.43 20.15
CA LYS A 139 18.50 14.85 18.87
C LYS A 139 18.91 15.95 17.89
N LEU A 140 19.78 15.60 16.96
CA LEU A 140 20.20 16.44 15.86
C LEU A 140 19.86 15.74 14.54
N ASP A 141 18.96 16.36 13.78
CA ASP A 141 18.48 15.86 12.49
C ASP A 141 18.81 16.90 11.41
N LEU A 142 19.35 16.45 10.27
CA LEU A 142 19.55 17.26 9.08
C LEU A 142 18.50 16.90 8.03
N ARG A 143 17.77 17.90 7.54
CA ARG A 143 16.72 17.73 6.52
C ARG A 143 17.10 18.50 5.27
N VAL A 144 17.15 17.80 4.14
CA VAL A 144 17.57 18.35 2.84
C VAL A 144 16.46 18.09 1.82
N PRO A 145 15.69 19.12 1.44
CA PRO A 145 14.78 19.04 0.31
C PRO A 145 15.58 18.77 -0.97
N LEU A 146 15.16 17.77 -1.73
CA LEU A 146 15.73 17.44 -3.03
C LEU A 146 14.78 18.08 -4.07
N ARG A 147 15.04 19.34 -4.43
CA ARG A 147 14.23 20.10 -5.39
C ARG A 147 15.08 20.57 -6.56
#